data_AF-A0A8X7TB46-F1
#
_entry.id   AF-A0A8X7TB46-F1
#
_cell.length_a   1.000
_cell.length_b   1.000
_cell.length_c   1.000
_cell.angle_alpha   90.00
_cell.angle_beta   90.00
_cell.angle_gamma   90.00
#
_symmetry.space_group_name_H-M   'P 1'
#
loop_
_entity.id
_entity.type
_entity.pdbx_description
1 polymer ?
#
loop_
_entity_poly.entity_id
_entity_poly.type
_entity_poly.pdbx_seq_one_letter_code
_entity_poly.pdbx_strand_id
1 'polypeptide(L)'
;MKYSILLSIAVASTTVVDAFPTLKFWQDVVPLGQQDQNNQAIFVNSQSNEGNEGVQFEIQSVDVEPQEGVEKEDLLQQYEESESITINDIIDESVYSKLPEIDSELLQASIKESNLRKRAESLFKIANYSTKKYGHPTRVIGSPGHWATIRYIISELKKLGGYYTIKTQSFNAIDGHIEDYSLLIDGVQPKSLKPLALTPPTTDKRPVHGNLVLVESNGCSLHDYPHLTKDNIVLIKRGECSFGDKSRNAGKLGAKGAIIYDSQGAVAGTLGTPNGEEVATVAVDEKDVDEYIKKLKVNPNHKFETTLYVDSYVKNISTINVVADSVFGDHDNIVSLGAHSDSVGAGPGINDDGSGTISLLEVAQQLTKYKINNAVRFAWWAAEEEGLLGSNYYASHLSKSDNKKLRLFMDYDMMASPNYEYEVYDANNKDHPNGSGNLRDLYIDWYTAHGLNYTLVPFDGRSDYVGFIEQGIPAGGIATGAEKLKDKEAKRKFGGDLGKAFDPCYHQLCDDLSNPSYEAWGLNTKLIAHSVATFAKTFDGFPKRDEGKDQVQQQSIGGDALFTRRGDLYVI
;
A
#
# COMPACT_ATOMS: atom_id res chain seq x y z
N MET A 1 29.63 -52.41 -2.00
CA MET A 1 30.85 -51.58 -2.08
C MET A 1 31.05 -50.92 -0.73
N LYS A 2 32.18 -51.20 -0.07
CA LYS A 2 32.60 -50.55 1.17
C LYS A 2 33.30 -49.25 0.79
N TYR A 3 32.93 -48.12 1.37
CA TYR A 3 33.78 -46.94 1.40
C TYR A 3 34.11 -46.63 2.86
N SER A 4 35.37 -46.89 3.22
CA SER A 4 35.98 -46.44 4.47
C SER A 4 36.49 -45.02 4.27
N ILE A 5 36.09 -44.08 5.12
CA ILE A 5 36.75 -42.76 5.22
C ILE A 5 37.52 -42.75 6.54
N LEU A 6 38.86 -42.77 6.41
CA LEU A 6 39.82 -42.49 7.46
C LEU A 6 39.93 -40.96 7.62
N LEU A 7 39.72 -40.43 8.83
CA LEU A 7 40.06 -39.04 9.16
C LEU A 7 41.32 -39.05 10.05
N SER A 8 42.39 -38.43 9.57
CA SER A 8 43.62 -38.20 10.35
C SER A 8 43.57 -36.80 10.96
N ILE A 9 43.74 -36.69 12.28
CA ILE A 9 43.87 -35.41 12.99
C ILE A 9 45.35 -35.19 13.31
N ALA A 10 45.92 -34.09 12.82
CA ALA A 10 47.23 -33.60 13.23
C ALA A 10 47.03 -32.46 14.23
N VAL A 11 47.58 -32.61 15.44
CA VAL A 11 47.64 -31.56 16.46
C VAL A 11 49.01 -30.88 16.35
N ALA A 12 49.03 -29.56 16.18
CA ALA A 12 50.22 -28.75 16.37
C ALA A 12 49.92 -27.64 17.39
N SER A 13 50.67 -27.69 18.47
CA SER A 13 50.73 -26.75 19.59
C SER A 13 51.52 -25.50 19.20
N THR A 14 51.15 -24.34 19.77
CA THR A 14 52.11 -23.37 20.36
C THR A 14 51.37 -22.23 21.08
N THR A 15 51.89 -21.93 22.27
CA THR A 15 51.50 -20.94 23.28
C THR A 15 52.20 -19.60 23.08
N VAL A 16 51.51 -18.46 23.25
CA VAL A 16 52.06 -17.20 23.83
C VAL A 16 50.94 -16.44 24.57
N VAL A 17 51.35 -15.73 25.61
CA VAL A 17 50.68 -15.33 26.86
C VAL A 17 50.49 -13.79 26.92
N ASP A 18 49.51 -13.36 27.72
CA ASP A 18 49.27 -12.04 28.37
C ASP A 18 48.61 -10.85 27.62
N ALA A 19 47.34 -10.56 27.99
CA ALA A 19 46.92 -9.34 28.73
C ALA A 19 45.42 -9.40 29.14
N PHE A 20 45.13 -9.22 30.44
CA PHE A 20 43.79 -9.18 31.09
C PHE A 20 43.23 -7.73 31.22
N PRO A 21 41.97 -7.43 31.66
CA PRO A 21 40.87 -8.31 32.13
C PRO A 21 39.42 -7.98 31.63
N THR A 22 38.49 -8.86 32.03
CA THR A 22 37.02 -8.72 32.15
C THR A 22 36.16 -8.71 30.89
N LEU A 23 35.66 -9.89 30.48
CA LEU A 23 34.28 -10.06 30.00
C LEU A 23 33.82 -11.51 30.17
N LYS A 24 32.68 -11.65 30.84
CA LYS A 24 31.97 -12.89 31.14
C LYS A 24 31.16 -13.24 29.88
N PHE A 25 31.53 -14.28 29.13
CA PHE A 25 30.79 -14.72 27.94
C PHE A 25 30.33 -16.18 28.07
N TRP A 26 29.10 -16.39 27.62
CA TRP A 26 28.33 -17.64 27.70
C TRP A 26 28.95 -18.76 26.86
N GLN A 27 28.73 -19.98 27.34
CA GLN A 27 28.92 -21.23 26.59
C GLN A 27 27.96 -21.25 25.40
N ASP A 28 28.49 -21.34 24.19
CA ASP A 28 27.76 -21.86 23.04
C ASP A 28 28.72 -22.72 22.21
N VAL A 29 28.49 -24.03 22.27
CA VAL A 29 29.06 -25.01 21.36
C VAL A 29 28.30 -24.88 20.05
N VAL A 30 28.96 -24.40 19.00
CA VAL A 30 28.41 -24.37 17.64
C VAL A 30 28.36 -25.80 17.10
N PRO A 31 27.19 -26.34 16.68
CA PRO A 31 27.17 -27.57 15.92
C PRO A 31 27.50 -27.28 14.46
N LEU A 32 28.57 -27.89 13.95
CA LEU A 32 28.78 -28.08 12.52
C LEU A 32 27.72 -29.08 12.01
N GLY A 33 26.57 -28.56 11.57
CA GLY A 33 25.52 -29.38 10.95
C GLY A 33 25.79 -29.58 9.46
N GLN A 34 26.19 -30.79 9.06
CA GLN A 34 25.83 -31.34 7.75
C GLN A 34 24.52 -32.13 7.93
N GLN A 35 23.47 -31.76 7.19
CA GLN A 35 22.19 -32.49 7.18
C GLN A 35 22.30 -33.76 6.30
N ASP A 36 21.90 -34.91 6.87
CA ASP A 36 21.56 -36.13 6.13
C ASP A 36 20.07 -36.09 5.74
N GLN A 37 19.69 -36.71 4.62
CA GLN A 37 18.38 -36.65 3.96
C GLN A 37 17.20 -37.25 4.77
N ASN A 38 17.42 -37.71 6.01
CA ASN A 38 16.40 -38.36 6.84
C ASN A 38 16.08 -37.65 8.17
N ASN A 39 16.53 -36.40 8.36
CA ASN A 39 16.13 -35.54 9.48
C ASN A 39 16.33 -36.16 10.90
N GLN A 40 17.41 -36.91 11.10
CA GLN A 40 17.80 -37.45 12.41
C GLN A 40 19.00 -36.70 12.99
N ALA A 41 18.87 -36.20 14.23
CA ALA A 41 20.00 -35.67 14.99
C ALA A 41 20.68 -36.80 15.78
N ILE A 42 22.00 -36.94 15.62
CA ILE A 42 22.81 -37.92 16.36
C ILE A 42 23.47 -37.21 17.54
N PHE A 43 23.10 -37.60 18.76
CA PHE A 43 23.78 -37.15 19.98
C PHE A 43 24.81 -38.19 20.43
N VAL A 44 26.04 -37.74 20.68
CA VAL A 44 27.09 -38.57 21.29
C VAL A 44 27.31 -38.07 22.71
N ASN A 45 26.82 -38.81 23.70
CA ASN A 45 27.13 -38.55 25.11
C ASN A 45 28.38 -39.32 25.52
N SER A 46 29.39 -38.63 26.05
CA SER A 46 30.52 -39.26 26.73
C SER A 46 30.35 -39.10 28.23
N GLN A 47 30.16 -40.21 28.96
CA GLN A 47 30.35 -40.22 30.42
C GLN A 47 31.73 -40.76 30.75
N SER A 48 32.55 -39.98 31.45
CA SER A 48 33.78 -40.46 32.07
C SER A 48 33.44 -41.05 33.43
N ASN A 49 33.52 -42.38 33.58
CA ASN A 49 33.55 -42.99 34.90
C ASN A 49 34.99 -42.97 35.42
N GLU A 50 35.19 -42.39 36.61
CA GLU A 50 36.46 -42.49 37.32
C GLU A 50 36.75 -43.97 37.62
N GLY A 51 37.85 -44.48 37.05
CA GLY A 51 38.39 -45.80 37.38
C GLY A 51 37.96 -46.95 36.47
N ASN A 52 38.23 -46.87 35.16
CA ASN A 52 38.76 -47.97 34.33
C ASN A 52 38.90 -47.50 32.86
N GLU A 53 40.00 -47.88 32.22
CA GLU A 53 40.30 -47.57 30.81
C GLU A 53 39.27 -48.21 29.86
N GLY A 54 38.30 -47.41 29.41
CA GLY A 54 37.35 -47.80 28.37
C GLY A 54 36.15 -46.87 28.31
N VAL A 55 36.11 -45.98 27.31
CA VAL A 55 34.95 -45.11 27.04
C VAL A 55 33.95 -45.89 26.19
N GLN A 56 32.74 -46.13 26.70
CA GLN A 56 31.61 -46.62 25.90
C GLN A 56 30.84 -45.42 25.32
N PHE A 57 30.50 -45.51 24.04
CA PHE A 57 29.65 -44.53 23.34
C PHE A 57 28.26 -45.15 23.16
N GLU A 58 27.24 -44.46 23.65
CA GLU A 58 25.84 -44.84 23.43
C GLU A 58 25.22 -43.85 22.43
N ILE A 59 24.66 -44.38 21.34
CA ILE A 59 24.01 -43.59 20.28
C ILE A 59 22.50 -43.65 20.55
N GLN A 60 21.89 -42.51 20.88
CA GLN A 60 20.44 -42.36 20.90
C GLN A 60 19.99 -41.56 19.69
N SER A 61 19.04 -42.13 18.93
CA SER A 61 18.27 -41.41 17.92
C SER A 61 17.04 -40.81 18.59
N VAL A 62 16.77 -39.55 18.32
CA VAL A 62 15.55 -38.86 18.77
C VAL A 62 14.89 -38.30 17.53
N ASP A 63 13.63 -38.67 17.31
CA ASP A 63 12.80 -38.07 16.26
C ASP A 63 12.52 -36.62 16.65
N VAL A 64 13.00 -35.68 15.83
CA VAL A 64 12.78 -34.25 16.02
C VAL A 64 11.50 -33.88 15.26
N GLU A 65 10.43 -33.52 15.99
CA GLU A 65 9.25 -32.91 15.38
C GLU A 65 9.65 -31.61 14.67
N PRO A 66 9.11 -31.34 13.46
CA PRO A 66 9.50 -30.17 12.68
C PRO A 66 9.07 -28.89 13.42
N GLN A 67 10.02 -27.99 13.63
CA GLN A 67 9.78 -26.69 14.24
C GLN A 67 8.90 -25.80 13.33
N GLU A 68 7.99 -25.03 13.95
CA GLU A 68 7.00 -24.08 13.38
C GLU A 68 7.54 -22.96 12.45
N GLY A 69 8.79 -23.05 11.99
CA GLY A 69 9.41 -22.09 11.08
C GLY A 69 9.32 -22.47 9.60
N VAL A 70 9.32 -23.76 9.26
CA VAL A 70 9.51 -24.23 7.87
C VAL A 70 8.21 -24.12 7.04
N GLU A 71 7.04 -24.35 7.63
CA GLU A 71 5.75 -24.22 6.91
C GLU A 71 5.39 -22.77 6.55
N LYS A 72 5.93 -21.77 7.26
CA LYS A 72 5.63 -20.35 7.01
C LYS A 72 6.31 -19.80 5.77
N GLU A 73 7.50 -20.31 5.44
CA GLU A 73 8.26 -19.91 4.24
C GLU A 73 7.75 -20.63 2.97
N ASP A 74 7.38 -21.90 3.07
CA ASP A 74 6.83 -22.66 1.93
C ASP A 74 5.48 -22.11 1.42
N LEU A 75 4.58 -21.69 2.32
CA LEU A 75 3.32 -21.07 1.92
C LEU A 75 3.52 -19.68 1.29
N LEU A 76 4.49 -18.92 1.80
CA LEU A 76 4.91 -17.62 1.29
C LEU A 76 5.29 -17.71 -0.20
N GLN A 77 6.13 -18.68 -0.51
CA GLN A 77 6.55 -18.99 -1.87
C GLN A 77 5.37 -19.47 -2.73
N GLN A 78 4.43 -20.24 -2.16
CA GLN A 78 3.23 -20.68 -2.88
C GLN A 78 2.26 -19.53 -3.24
N TYR A 79 2.13 -18.49 -2.41
CA TYR A 79 1.33 -17.29 -2.73
C TYR A 79 2.07 -16.33 -3.69
N GLU A 80 3.40 -16.27 -3.63
CA GLU A 80 4.24 -15.45 -4.53
C GLU A 80 4.36 -16.07 -5.94
N GLU A 81 4.31 -17.41 -6.06
CA GLU A 81 4.52 -18.13 -7.33
C GLU A 81 3.22 -18.56 -8.05
N SER A 82 2.04 -18.44 -7.42
CA SER A 82 0.77 -18.86 -8.04
C SER A 82 -0.01 -17.71 -8.70
N GLU A 83 -0.37 -17.88 -9.97
CA GLU A 83 -1.14 -16.87 -10.74
C GLU A 83 -2.54 -16.59 -10.16
N SER A 84 -3.11 -17.56 -9.44
CA SER A 84 -4.32 -17.40 -8.62
C SER A 84 -4.51 -18.60 -7.67
N ILE A 85 -4.91 -18.35 -6.43
CA ILE A 85 -5.37 -19.39 -5.50
C ILE A 85 -6.87 -19.27 -5.34
N THR A 86 -7.61 -20.35 -5.60
CA THR A 86 -9.04 -20.47 -5.27
C THR A 86 -9.20 -21.44 -4.12
N ILE A 87 -9.71 -20.97 -2.98
CA ILE A 87 -10.02 -21.84 -1.83
C ILE A 87 -11.53 -22.16 -1.86
N ASN A 88 -11.85 -23.44 -2.01
CA ASN A 88 -13.22 -23.95 -2.20
C ASN A 88 -13.70 -24.81 -1.01
N ASP A 89 -13.48 -24.35 0.21
CA ASP A 89 -14.33 -24.85 1.30
C ASP A 89 -15.69 -24.17 1.10
N ILE A 90 -16.73 -24.94 0.79
CA ILE A 90 -18.07 -24.41 0.49
C ILE A 90 -18.99 -24.77 1.65
N ILE A 91 -19.63 -23.75 2.23
CA ILE A 91 -20.67 -23.97 3.24
C ILE A 91 -21.79 -24.83 2.63
N ASP A 92 -22.23 -25.84 3.39
CA ASP A 92 -23.31 -26.74 2.99
C ASP A 92 -24.61 -25.95 2.74
N GLU A 93 -25.25 -26.14 1.58
CA GLU A 93 -26.48 -25.46 1.18
C GLU A 93 -27.63 -25.67 2.18
N SER A 94 -27.68 -26.84 2.83
CA SER A 94 -28.67 -27.14 3.88
C SER A 94 -28.42 -26.37 5.18
N VAL A 95 -27.20 -25.90 5.41
CA VAL A 95 -26.85 -24.98 6.50
C VAL A 95 -27.20 -23.56 6.08
N TYR A 96 -26.79 -23.13 4.88
CA TYR A 96 -27.06 -21.80 4.35
C TYR A 96 -28.56 -21.49 4.28
N SER A 97 -29.36 -22.41 3.74
CA SER A 97 -30.82 -22.25 3.59
C SER A 97 -31.58 -22.09 4.91
N LYS A 98 -30.98 -22.44 6.05
CA LYS A 98 -31.55 -22.25 7.39
C LYS A 98 -31.19 -20.90 8.01
N LEU A 99 -30.26 -20.14 7.43
CA LEU A 99 -29.93 -18.80 7.90
C LEU A 99 -31.12 -17.85 7.72
N PRO A 100 -31.31 -16.88 8.62
CA PRO A 100 -32.30 -15.82 8.43
C PRO A 100 -31.99 -14.98 7.18
N GLU A 101 -33.03 -14.41 6.58
CA GLU A 101 -32.86 -13.39 5.53
C GLU A 101 -32.03 -12.21 6.05
N ILE A 102 -31.20 -11.65 5.17
CA ILE A 102 -30.40 -10.47 5.48
C ILE A 102 -31.30 -9.32 5.96
N ASP A 103 -30.89 -8.77 7.10
CA ASP A 103 -31.56 -7.66 7.77
C ASP A 103 -30.55 -6.58 8.13
N SER A 104 -30.86 -5.36 7.71
CA SER A 104 -29.95 -4.22 7.84
C SER A 104 -29.76 -3.81 9.31
N GLU A 105 -30.83 -3.78 10.10
CA GLU A 105 -30.74 -3.35 11.51
C GLU A 105 -29.96 -4.37 12.33
N LEU A 106 -30.22 -5.66 12.12
CA LEU A 106 -29.51 -6.73 12.82
C LEU A 106 -28.02 -6.81 12.43
N LEU A 107 -27.70 -6.64 11.14
CA LEU A 107 -26.30 -6.62 10.70
C LEU A 107 -25.57 -5.42 11.30
N GLN A 108 -26.16 -4.22 11.28
CA GLN A 108 -25.59 -3.04 11.94
C GLN A 108 -25.39 -3.26 13.44
N ALA A 109 -26.37 -3.83 14.15
CA ALA A 109 -26.29 -4.08 15.58
C ALA A 109 -25.17 -5.07 15.96
N SER A 110 -24.75 -5.93 15.02
CA SER A 110 -23.67 -6.90 15.21
C SER A 110 -22.27 -6.29 15.17
N ILE A 111 -22.11 -5.09 14.57
CA ILE A 111 -20.83 -4.38 14.50
C ILE A 111 -20.46 -3.83 15.88
N LYS A 112 -19.28 -4.21 16.38
CA LYS A 112 -18.77 -3.79 17.70
C LYS A 112 -17.40 -3.12 17.58
N GLU A 113 -17.25 -1.94 18.18
CA GLU A 113 -15.96 -1.24 18.27
C GLU A 113 -14.86 -2.09 18.91
N SER A 114 -15.21 -2.96 19.87
CA SER A 114 -14.26 -3.88 20.49
C SER A 114 -13.65 -4.88 19.50
N ASN A 115 -14.38 -5.25 18.44
CA ASN A 115 -13.86 -6.13 17.40
C ASN A 115 -12.91 -5.35 16.49
N LEU A 116 -13.31 -4.14 16.08
CA LEU A 116 -12.47 -3.23 15.29
C LEU A 116 -11.13 -2.96 15.99
N ARG A 117 -11.15 -2.66 17.29
CA ARG A 117 -9.94 -2.48 18.11
C ARG A 117 -9.03 -3.70 18.14
N LYS A 118 -9.58 -4.89 18.36
CA LYS A 118 -8.78 -6.13 18.36
C LYS A 118 -8.15 -6.41 17.00
N ARG A 119 -8.88 -6.13 15.91
CA ARG A 119 -8.37 -6.25 14.55
C ARG A 119 -7.28 -5.21 14.27
N ALA A 120 -7.45 -3.98 14.74
CA ALA A 120 -6.42 -2.92 14.65
C ALA A 120 -5.14 -3.34 15.38
N GLU A 121 -5.25 -3.87 16.61
CA GLU A 121 -4.11 -4.40 17.37
C GLU A 121 -3.38 -5.53 16.61
N SER A 122 -4.13 -6.34 15.88
CA SER A 122 -3.57 -7.44 15.08
C SER A 122 -2.86 -6.90 13.85
N LEU A 123 -3.45 -5.94 13.15
CA LEU A 123 -2.87 -5.29 11.99
C LEU A 123 -1.62 -4.46 12.34
N PHE A 124 -1.61 -3.78 13.48
CA PHE A 124 -0.41 -3.08 13.97
C PHE A 124 0.74 -4.05 14.30
N LYS A 125 0.43 -5.21 14.92
CA LYS A 125 1.44 -6.26 15.14
C LYS A 125 2.00 -6.79 13.82
N ILE A 126 1.17 -6.89 12.78
CA ILE A 126 1.59 -7.26 11.43
C ILE A 126 2.51 -6.21 10.82
N ALA A 127 2.16 -4.92 10.91
CA ALA A 127 3.01 -3.82 10.42
C ALA A 127 4.41 -3.83 11.07
N ASN A 128 4.52 -4.27 12.34
CA ASN A 128 5.80 -4.41 13.04
C ASN A 128 6.75 -5.47 12.43
N TYR A 129 6.27 -6.36 11.56
CA TYR A 129 7.15 -7.30 10.86
C TYR A 129 8.13 -6.58 9.92
N SER A 130 7.79 -5.37 9.49
CA SER A 130 8.65 -4.52 8.67
C SER A 130 9.73 -3.78 9.46
N THR A 131 9.64 -3.69 10.80
CA THR A 131 10.52 -2.87 11.64
C THR A 131 12.00 -3.21 11.48
N LYS A 132 12.35 -4.49 11.28
CA LYS A 132 13.76 -4.89 11.08
C LYS A 132 14.38 -4.26 9.82
N LYS A 133 13.58 -4.05 8.78
CA LYS A 133 14.04 -3.55 7.47
C LYS A 133 13.90 -2.04 7.36
N TYR A 134 12.79 -1.48 7.86
CA TYR A 134 12.45 -0.06 7.68
C TYR A 134 12.73 0.78 8.94
N GLY A 135 13.14 0.17 10.05
CA GLY A 135 13.37 0.86 11.32
C GLY A 135 12.08 1.20 12.10
N HIS A 136 10.91 1.00 11.48
CA HIS A 136 9.60 1.26 12.09
C HIS A 136 8.50 0.39 11.44
N PRO A 137 7.27 0.35 12.01
CA PRO A 137 6.16 -0.40 11.44
C PRO A 137 5.68 0.20 10.11
N THR A 138 5.40 -0.64 9.14
CA THR A 138 4.77 -0.27 7.85
C THR A 138 4.25 -1.50 7.13
N ARG A 139 3.25 -1.30 6.27
CA ARG A 139 2.70 -2.30 5.35
C ARG A 139 2.90 -1.91 3.89
N VAL A 140 3.87 -1.05 3.59
CA VAL A 140 4.25 -0.68 2.21
C VAL A 140 4.51 -1.90 1.35
N ILE A 141 4.10 -1.84 0.10
CA ILE A 141 4.12 -2.97 -0.81
C ILE A 141 5.49 -3.68 -0.86
N GLY A 142 5.46 -5.01 -0.92
CA GLY A 142 6.67 -5.84 -0.88
C GLY A 142 7.39 -5.91 0.47
N SER A 143 6.94 -5.19 1.50
CA SER A 143 7.46 -5.33 2.87
C SER A 143 6.99 -6.63 3.55
N PRO A 144 7.67 -7.10 4.61
CA PRO A 144 7.17 -8.21 5.43
C PRO A 144 5.77 -7.96 6.01
N GLY A 145 5.47 -6.71 6.39
CA GLY A 145 4.16 -6.28 6.88
C GLY A 145 3.08 -6.41 5.81
N HIS A 146 3.35 -5.97 4.58
CA HIS A 146 2.44 -6.11 3.43
C HIS A 146 1.98 -7.55 3.21
N TRP A 147 2.94 -8.46 3.03
CA TRP A 147 2.63 -9.86 2.76
C TRP A 147 1.96 -10.56 3.95
N ALA A 148 2.29 -10.15 5.18
CA ALA A 148 1.61 -10.64 6.36
C ALA A 148 0.17 -10.11 6.48
N THR A 149 -0.13 -8.91 5.98
CA THR A 149 -1.50 -8.37 5.90
C THR A 149 -2.37 -9.16 4.93
N ILE A 150 -1.85 -9.42 3.72
CA ILE A 150 -2.51 -10.29 2.74
C ILE A 150 -2.81 -11.66 3.35
N ARG A 151 -1.83 -12.27 4.03
CA ARG A 151 -2.03 -13.56 4.72
C ARG A 151 -3.06 -13.47 5.85
N TYR A 152 -3.08 -12.37 6.60
CA TYR A 152 -4.06 -12.14 7.65
C TYR A 152 -5.48 -12.06 7.07
N ILE A 153 -5.69 -11.28 6.01
CA ILE A 153 -6.98 -11.17 5.32
C ILE A 153 -7.46 -12.56 4.84
N ILE A 154 -6.61 -13.29 4.12
CA ILE A 154 -6.94 -14.63 3.63
C ILE A 154 -7.24 -15.60 4.79
N SER A 155 -6.45 -15.54 5.88
CA SER A 155 -6.66 -16.38 7.06
C SER A 155 -7.98 -16.08 7.77
N GLU A 156 -8.34 -14.80 7.90
CA GLU A 156 -9.62 -14.40 8.50
C GLU A 156 -10.80 -14.86 7.66
N LEU A 157 -10.72 -14.74 6.33
CA LEU A 157 -11.75 -15.22 5.42
C LEU A 157 -11.90 -16.75 5.45
N LYS A 158 -10.79 -17.50 5.52
CA LYS A 158 -10.82 -18.97 5.65
C LYS A 158 -11.56 -19.44 6.91
N LYS A 159 -11.53 -18.66 8.00
CA LYS A 159 -12.25 -18.98 9.25
C LYS A 159 -13.77 -18.87 9.10
N LEU A 160 -14.27 -18.31 8.00
CA LEU A 160 -15.70 -18.05 7.77
C LEU A 160 -16.47 -19.24 7.20
N GLY A 161 -15.98 -20.47 7.43
CA GLY A 161 -16.73 -21.70 7.23
C GLY A 161 -17.20 -21.95 5.79
N GLY A 162 -16.48 -21.40 4.81
CA GLY A 162 -16.79 -21.58 3.40
C GLY A 162 -17.94 -20.74 2.86
N TYR A 163 -18.32 -19.66 3.55
CA TYR A 163 -19.31 -18.70 3.04
C TYR A 163 -18.80 -17.93 1.81
N TYR A 164 -17.47 -17.84 1.64
CA TYR A 164 -16.82 -17.10 0.56
C TYR A 164 -15.90 -17.98 -0.26
N THR A 165 -15.94 -17.80 -1.58
CA THR A 165 -14.86 -18.20 -2.49
C THR A 165 -13.80 -17.11 -2.50
N ILE A 166 -12.60 -17.43 -2.04
CA ILE A 166 -11.46 -16.50 -1.99
C ILE A 166 -10.61 -16.70 -3.24
N LYS A 167 -10.30 -15.60 -3.93
CA LYS A 167 -9.44 -15.53 -5.11
C LYS A 167 -8.33 -14.51 -4.87
N THR A 168 -7.14 -14.78 -5.41
CA THR A 168 -6.06 -13.79 -5.49
C THR A 168 -5.83 -13.42 -6.96
N GLN A 169 -5.43 -12.17 -7.20
CA GLN A 169 -5.05 -11.69 -8.53
C GLN A 169 -3.66 -11.07 -8.44
N SER A 170 -2.67 -11.74 -9.04
CA SER A 170 -1.31 -11.22 -9.13
C SER A 170 -1.16 -10.16 -10.23
N PHE A 171 -0.36 -9.14 -9.96
CA PHE A 171 0.00 -8.10 -10.91
C PHE A 171 1.37 -7.48 -10.56
N ASN A 172 1.98 -6.82 -11.55
CA ASN A 172 3.23 -6.09 -11.36
C ASN A 172 2.94 -4.68 -10.83
N ALA A 173 3.61 -4.31 -9.75
CA ALA A 173 3.62 -2.97 -9.18
C ALA A 173 5.03 -2.40 -9.18
N ILE A 174 5.13 -1.08 -9.05
CA ILE A 174 6.40 -0.37 -8.97
C ILE A 174 6.58 0.05 -7.51
N ASP A 175 7.64 -0.46 -6.87
CA ASP A 175 8.03 -0.10 -5.51
C ASP A 175 9.23 0.84 -5.61
N GLY A 176 9.12 2.02 -5.01
CA GLY A 176 10.20 2.99 -4.96
C GLY A 176 10.36 3.58 -3.57
N HIS A 177 11.61 3.65 -3.12
CA HIS A 177 11.94 4.19 -1.80
C HIS A 177 13.22 5.01 -1.86
N ILE A 178 13.23 6.10 -1.09
CA ILE A 178 14.35 7.04 -1.01
C ILE A 178 14.91 6.96 0.41
N GLU A 179 16.15 6.50 0.53
CA GLU A 179 16.84 6.33 1.80
C GLU A 179 17.50 7.63 2.26
N ASP A 180 18.17 8.32 1.33
CA ASP A 180 18.89 9.57 1.64
C ASP A 180 19.01 10.44 0.38
N TYR A 181 19.14 11.75 0.57
CA TYR A 181 19.31 12.69 -0.51
C TYR A 181 19.96 13.99 -0.02
N SER A 182 20.78 14.61 -0.87
CA SER A 182 21.31 15.94 -0.62
C SER A 182 21.57 16.70 -1.93
N LEU A 183 21.52 18.01 -1.85
CA LEU A 183 21.86 18.92 -2.94
C LEU A 183 22.67 20.07 -2.36
N LEU A 184 23.85 20.32 -2.95
CA LEU A 184 24.70 21.46 -2.61
C LEU A 184 24.96 22.27 -3.88
N ILE A 185 24.72 23.58 -3.83
CA ILE A 185 25.09 24.54 -4.88
C ILE A 185 26.06 25.54 -4.22
N ASP A 186 27.31 25.56 -4.66
CA ASP A 186 28.41 26.31 -4.01
C ASP A 186 28.54 26.03 -2.50
N GLY A 187 28.31 24.77 -2.11
CA GLY A 187 28.35 24.33 -0.72
C GLY A 187 27.13 24.71 0.13
N VAL A 188 26.10 25.32 -0.47
CA VAL A 188 24.85 25.69 0.22
C VAL A 188 23.74 24.69 -0.15
N GLN A 189 23.07 24.14 0.86
CA GLN A 189 21.88 23.31 0.67
C GLN A 189 20.61 24.17 0.65
N PRO A 190 19.76 24.06 -0.39
CA PRO A 190 18.41 24.65 -0.39
C PRO A 190 17.60 24.19 0.81
N LYS A 191 16.97 25.13 1.53
CA LYS A 191 16.21 24.83 2.76
C LYS A 191 14.94 24.03 2.48
N SER A 192 14.40 24.19 1.28
CA SER A 192 13.17 23.56 0.83
C SER A 192 13.39 22.20 0.14
N LEU A 193 14.63 21.71 0.06
CA LEU A 193 14.97 20.49 -0.70
C LEU A 193 14.06 19.31 -0.37
N LYS A 194 13.49 18.71 -1.42
CA LYS A 194 12.72 17.46 -1.36
C LYS A 194 13.07 16.56 -2.53
N PRO A 195 13.06 15.23 -2.39
CA PRO A 195 13.18 14.32 -3.52
C PRO A 195 11.82 14.15 -4.19
N LEU A 196 11.80 13.80 -5.48
CA LEU A 196 10.58 13.36 -6.15
C LEU A 196 10.42 11.84 -6.00
N ALA A 197 9.19 11.38 -5.79
CA ALA A 197 8.87 9.96 -5.72
C ALA A 197 9.27 9.24 -7.02
N LEU A 198 9.70 7.98 -6.89
CA LEU A 198 10.26 7.17 -7.99
C LEU A 198 11.50 7.78 -8.68
N THR A 199 12.20 8.72 -8.02
CA THR A 199 13.52 9.15 -8.50
C THR A 199 14.51 7.99 -8.49
N PRO A 200 15.26 7.74 -9.58
CA PRO A 200 16.36 6.79 -9.54
C PRO A 200 17.50 7.33 -8.65
N PRO A 201 18.39 6.45 -8.15
CA PRO A 201 19.55 6.90 -7.40
C PRO A 201 20.50 7.66 -8.32
N THR A 202 21.33 8.50 -7.71
CA THR A 202 22.54 8.98 -8.40
C THR A 202 23.42 7.81 -8.82
N THR A 203 24.19 7.96 -9.91
CA THR A 203 25.02 6.89 -10.48
C THR A 203 25.89 6.21 -9.41
N ASP A 204 25.88 4.87 -9.40
CA ASP A 204 26.56 4.02 -8.40
C ASP A 204 26.19 4.31 -6.93
N LYS A 205 25.05 4.96 -6.67
CA LYS A 205 24.65 5.47 -5.34
C LYS A 205 25.74 6.35 -4.73
N ARG A 206 26.34 7.23 -5.53
CA ARG A 206 27.40 8.16 -5.11
C ARG A 206 27.05 9.60 -5.50
N PRO A 207 27.56 10.60 -4.75
CA PRO A 207 27.41 11.99 -5.14
C PRO A 207 27.93 12.23 -6.56
N VAL A 208 27.13 12.92 -7.37
CA VAL A 208 27.49 13.36 -8.71
C VAL A 208 27.80 14.85 -8.70
N HIS A 209 28.83 15.23 -9.45
CA HIS A 209 29.30 16.60 -9.56
C HIS A 209 29.14 17.14 -10.99
N GLY A 210 28.71 18.38 -11.11
CA GLY A 210 28.57 19.08 -12.37
C GLY A 210 28.30 20.57 -12.18
N ASN A 211 28.41 21.34 -13.27
CA ASN A 211 27.94 22.72 -13.27
C ASN A 211 26.41 22.75 -13.16
N LEU A 212 25.86 23.84 -12.64
CA LEU A 212 24.43 24.12 -12.70
C LEU A 212 24.06 24.70 -14.07
N VAL A 213 23.06 24.13 -14.72
CA VAL A 213 22.64 24.51 -16.07
C VAL A 213 21.16 24.85 -16.07
N LEU A 214 20.80 26.10 -16.39
CA LEU A 214 19.40 26.53 -16.47
C LEU A 214 18.75 26.05 -17.76
N VAL A 215 17.58 25.42 -17.64
CA VAL A 215 16.66 25.14 -18.74
C VAL A 215 15.63 26.29 -18.77
N GLU A 216 15.66 27.12 -19.82
CA GLU A 216 14.91 28.39 -19.85
C GLU A 216 13.41 28.21 -20.06
N SER A 217 12.99 27.11 -20.68
CA SER A 217 11.59 26.72 -20.87
C SER A 217 11.17 25.64 -19.85
N ASN A 218 9.97 25.10 -20.02
CA ASN A 218 9.44 24.09 -19.10
C ASN A 218 10.11 22.71 -19.27
N GLY A 219 11.14 22.52 -20.10
CA GLY A 219 11.84 21.22 -20.24
C GLY A 219 10.97 20.10 -20.85
N CYS A 220 9.95 20.46 -21.61
CA CYS A 220 8.99 19.54 -22.20
C CYS A 220 9.45 18.95 -23.53
N SER A 221 10.47 19.55 -24.15
CA SER A 221 11.11 19.06 -25.37
C SER A 221 12.61 18.89 -25.16
N LEU A 222 13.24 17.96 -25.86
CA LEU A 222 14.71 17.83 -25.89
C LEU A 222 15.41 19.13 -26.37
N HIS A 223 14.73 19.96 -27.16
CA HIS A 223 15.26 21.24 -27.64
C HIS A 223 15.31 22.34 -26.57
N ASP A 224 14.60 22.15 -25.45
CA ASP A 224 14.59 23.08 -24.32
C ASP A 224 15.93 23.10 -23.58
N TYR A 225 16.68 22.02 -23.71
CA TYR A 225 17.89 21.76 -22.95
C TYR A 225 19.11 22.31 -23.69
N PRO A 226 19.93 23.16 -23.05
CA PRO A 226 21.11 23.72 -23.69
C PRO A 226 22.17 22.64 -23.94
N HIS A 227 23.07 22.88 -24.89
CA HIS A 227 24.20 21.97 -25.19
C HIS A 227 25.10 21.67 -23.98
N LEU A 228 25.07 22.51 -22.94
CA LEU A 228 25.79 22.31 -21.67
C LEU A 228 25.20 21.20 -20.80
N THR A 229 24.05 20.61 -21.15
CA THR A 229 23.34 19.62 -20.32
C THR A 229 24.19 18.38 -20.01
N LYS A 230 24.94 17.88 -21.00
CA LYS A 230 25.75 16.69 -20.84
C LYS A 230 26.78 16.85 -19.71
N ASP A 231 26.87 15.84 -18.86
CA ASP A 231 27.77 15.74 -17.69
C ASP A 231 27.52 16.76 -16.57
N ASN A 232 26.40 17.50 -16.62
CA ASN A 232 26.05 18.57 -15.67
C ASN A 232 24.70 18.31 -14.99
N ILE A 233 24.34 19.18 -14.03
CA ILE A 233 23.07 19.12 -13.29
C ILE A 233 22.16 20.23 -13.79
N VAL A 234 20.95 19.87 -14.22
CA VAL A 234 20.02 20.81 -14.85
C VAL A 234 19.01 21.36 -13.85
N LEU A 235 18.71 22.66 -13.97
CA LEU A 235 17.71 23.39 -13.18
C LEU A 235 16.52 23.74 -14.08
N ILE A 236 15.35 23.18 -13.78
CA ILE A 236 14.18 23.17 -14.67
C ILE A 236 12.97 23.76 -13.93
N LYS A 237 12.23 24.67 -14.57
CA LYS A 237 11.01 25.21 -13.98
C LYS A 237 9.88 24.18 -13.99
N ARG A 238 9.07 24.10 -12.93
CA ARG A 238 7.77 23.43 -12.98
C ARG A 238 6.91 24.06 -14.09
N GLY A 239 6.20 23.24 -14.84
CA GLY A 239 5.40 23.70 -15.97
C GLY A 239 4.45 22.63 -16.48
N GLU A 240 4.11 22.72 -17.77
CA GLU A 240 2.99 22.01 -18.38
C GLU A 240 3.17 20.48 -18.51
N CYS A 241 4.39 20.01 -18.77
CA CYS A 241 4.68 18.58 -18.86
C CYS A 241 5.04 17.96 -17.51
N SER A 242 4.93 16.63 -17.45
CA SER A 242 5.19 15.84 -16.23
C SER A 242 6.64 15.97 -15.73
N PHE A 243 6.85 15.75 -14.44
CA PHE A 243 8.19 15.69 -13.85
C PHE A 243 9.03 14.56 -14.46
N GLY A 244 8.39 13.43 -14.77
CA GLY A 244 9.01 12.31 -15.48
C GLY A 244 9.57 12.71 -16.84
N ASP A 245 8.81 13.45 -17.65
CA ASP A 245 9.28 13.90 -18.98
C ASP A 245 10.51 14.80 -18.86
N LYS A 246 10.50 15.72 -17.89
CA LYS A 246 11.66 16.60 -17.62
C LYS A 246 12.89 15.79 -17.20
N SER A 247 12.71 14.80 -16.32
CA SER A 247 13.80 13.93 -15.87
C SER A 247 14.36 13.08 -17.02
N ARG A 248 13.47 12.45 -17.81
CA ARG A 248 13.85 11.65 -18.99
C ARG A 248 14.55 12.48 -20.06
N ASN A 249 14.06 13.67 -20.35
CA ASN A 249 14.68 14.56 -21.32
C ASN A 249 16.09 14.97 -20.87
N ALA A 250 16.29 15.22 -19.58
CA ALA A 250 17.60 15.49 -19.00
C ALA A 250 18.54 14.28 -19.16
N GLY A 251 18.06 13.07 -18.81
CA GLY A 251 18.83 11.83 -18.92
C GLY A 251 19.22 11.47 -20.36
N LYS A 252 18.29 11.62 -21.31
CA LYS A 252 18.56 11.45 -22.76
C LYS A 252 19.70 12.32 -23.28
N LEU A 253 19.89 13.48 -22.67
CA LEU A 253 20.93 14.43 -23.04
C LEU A 253 22.20 14.30 -22.18
N GLY A 254 22.26 13.28 -21.31
CA GLY A 254 23.42 12.95 -20.50
C GLY A 254 23.60 13.85 -19.28
N ALA A 255 22.54 14.46 -18.76
CA ALA A 255 22.60 15.11 -17.45
C ALA A 255 22.94 14.09 -16.36
N LYS A 256 23.64 14.53 -15.31
CA LYS A 256 23.92 13.70 -14.13
C LYS A 256 22.80 13.74 -13.09
N GLY A 257 21.91 14.71 -13.19
CA GLY A 257 20.80 14.93 -12.27
C GLY A 257 19.96 16.12 -12.67
N ALA A 258 18.77 16.24 -12.09
CA ALA A 258 17.83 17.32 -12.33
C ALA A 258 17.32 17.94 -11.02
N ILE A 259 17.08 19.25 -11.07
CA ILE A 259 16.50 20.05 -9.99
C ILE A 259 15.27 20.74 -10.57
N ILE A 260 14.10 20.47 -10.00
CA ILE A 260 12.85 21.11 -10.39
C ILE A 260 12.55 22.24 -9.41
N TYR A 261 12.31 23.46 -9.90
CA TYR A 261 11.94 24.58 -9.04
C TYR A 261 10.53 25.09 -9.30
N ASP A 262 9.86 25.53 -8.24
CA ASP A 262 8.53 26.16 -8.31
C ASP A 262 8.45 27.38 -7.39
N SER A 263 7.76 28.40 -7.87
CA SER A 263 7.49 29.68 -7.19
C SER A 263 6.57 29.54 -5.97
N GLN A 264 5.83 28.43 -5.86
CA GLN A 264 4.91 28.17 -4.75
C GLN A 264 5.53 27.36 -3.61
N GLY A 265 6.82 27.01 -3.72
CA GLY A 265 7.49 26.12 -2.77
C GLY A 265 8.08 24.89 -3.43
N ALA A 266 8.91 24.15 -2.70
CA ALA A 266 9.36 22.85 -3.17
C ALA A 266 8.17 21.89 -3.28
N VAL A 267 7.94 21.45 -4.50
CA VAL A 267 6.89 20.49 -4.82
C VAL A 267 7.30 19.10 -4.38
N ALA A 268 6.32 18.38 -3.84
CA ALA A 268 6.39 16.95 -3.73
C ALA A 268 5.60 16.40 -4.93
N GLY A 269 6.14 15.40 -5.62
CA GLY A 269 5.49 14.78 -6.78
C GLY A 269 6.24 13.53 -7.24
N THR A 270 5.68 12.81 -8.20
CA THR A 270 6.26 11.58 -8.74
C THR A 270 6.85 11.76 -10.14
N LEU A 271 7.90 11.00 -10.47
CA LEU A 271 8.39 10.86 -11.85
C LEU A 271 7.47 9.99 -12.73
N GLY A 272 6.45 9.37 -12.15
CA GLY A 272 5.52 8.49 -12.85
C GLY A 272 6.17 7.14 -13.19
N THR A 273 5.71 6.50 -14.26
CA THR A 273 6.21 5.19 -14.67
C THR A 273 7.68 5.28 -15.14
N PRO A 274 8.63 4.64 -14.44
CA PRO A 274 10.04 4.59 -14.83
C PRO A 274 10.21 3.86 -16.16
N ASN A 275 11.10 4.38 -17.01
CA ASN A 275 11.49 3.69 -18.25
C ASN A 275 13.02 3.50 -18.37
N GLY A 276 13.78 3.97 -17.37
CA GLY A 276 15.23 3.82 -17.31
C GLY A 276 16.00 4.96 -17.99
N GLU A 277 15.31 5.99 -18.49
CA GLU A 277 15.91 7.20 -19.06
C GLU A 277 15.93 8.36 -18.07
N GLU A 278 15.27 8.22 -16.91
CA GLU A 278 15.26 9.21 -15.83
C GLU A 278 16.64 9.40 -15.17
N VAL A 279 16.86 10.58 -14.59
CA VAL A 279 18.02 10.88 -13.73
C VAL A 279 17.56 11.21 -12.31
N ALA A 280 18.48 11.13 -11.35
CA ALA A 280 18.19 11.55 -9.98
C ALA A 280 17.61 12.97 -9.96
N THR A 281 16.41 13.13 -9.42
CA THR A 281 15.62 14.36 -9.50
C THR A 281 15.13 14.80 -8.13
N VAL A 282 15.43 16.05 -7.79
CA VAL A 282 14.97 16.71 -6.56
C VAL A 282 14.19 17.97 -6.90
N ALA A 283 13.43 18.48 -5.94
CA ALA A 283 12.63 19.69 -6.04
C ALA A 283 13.03 20.72 -4.98
N VAL A 284 12.93 22.00 -5.34
CA VAL A 284 13.24 23.16 -4.49
C VAL A 284 12.24 24.29 -4.74
N ASP A 285 12.10 25.19 -3.77
CA ASP A 285 11.43 26.47 -3.92
C ASP A 285 12.29 27.41 -4.77
N GLU A 286 11.69 28.14 -5.70
CA GLU A 286 12.38 29.15 -6.53
C GLU A 286 13.17 30.14 -5.68
N LYS A 287 12.68 30.51 -4.48
CA LYS A 287 13.38 31.45 -3.59
C LYS A 287 14.76 30.96 -3.13
N ASP A 288 14.97 29.65 -3.06
CA ASP A 288 16.25 29.08 -2.62
C ASP A 288 17.28 29.05 -3.76
N VAL A 289 16.83 29.20 -5.01
CA VAL A 289 17.69 29.10 -6.21
C VAL A 289 17.63 30.34 -7.12
N ASP A 290 16.86 31.36 -6.77
CA ASP A 290 16.65 32.59 -7.56
C ASP A 290 17.95 33.33 -7.90
N GLU A 291 18.90 33.39 -6.96
CA GLU A 291 20.21 34.00 -7.23
C GLU A 291 20.97 33.26 -8.35
N TYR A 292 20.93 31.93 -8.34
CA TYR A 292 21.56 31.10 -9.36
C TYR A 292 20.86 31.28 -10.71
N ILE A 293 19.52 31.29 -10.72
CA ILE A 293 18.72 31.55 -11.93
C ILE A 293 19.09 32.90 -12.54
N LYS A 294 19.17 33.98 -11.73
CA LYS A 294 19.53 35.33 -12.19
C LYS A 294 20.93 35.36 -12.82
N LYS A 295 21.92 34.72 -12.18
CA LYS A 295 23.29 34.62 -12.71
C LYS A 295 23.33 33.84 -14.03
N LEU A 296 22.59 32.73 -14.13
CA LEU A 296 22.53 31.90 -15.35
C LEU A 296 21.79 32.59 -16.50
N LYS A 297 20.75 33.39 -16.23
CA LYS A 297 20.07 34.20 -17.26
C LYS A 297 20.98 35.28 -17.85
N VAL A 298 21.88 35.85 -17.06
CA VAL A 298 22.85 36.86 -17.53
C VAL A 298 24.01 36.19 -18.26
N ASN A 299 24.52 35.08 -17.73
CA ASN A 299 25.61 34.30 -18.31
C ASN A 299 25.32 32.80 -18.17
N PRO A 300 24.80 32.15 -19.23
CA PRO A 300 24.51 30.71 -19.20
C PRO A 300 25.74 29.82 -18.95
N ASN A 301 26.95 30.36 -19.13
CA ASN A 301 28.21 29.67 -18.88
C ASN A 301 28.79 29.94 -17.48
N HIS A 302 28.07 30.65 -16.60
CA HIS A 302 28.51 30.85 -15.22
C HIS A 302 28.78 29.50 -14.55
N LYS A 303 29.83 29.44 -13.72
CA LYS A 303 30.28 28.22 -13.08
C LYS A 303 29.83 28.19 -11.63
N PHE A 304 29.10 27.14 -11.28
CA PHE A 304 28.70 26.76 -9.94
C PHE A 304 29.26 25.38 -9.64
N GLU A 305 29.65 25.15 -8.39
CA GLU A 305 29.99 23.82 -7.89
C GLU A 305 28.71 23.15 -7.39
N THR A 306 28.10 22.29 -8.21
CA THR A 306 26.86 21.58 -7.83
C THR A 306 27.15 20.11 -7.56
N THR A 307 26.67 19.65 -6.40
CA THR A 307 26.73 18.24 -6.01
C THR A 307 25.32 17.77 -5.70
N LEU A 308 24.89 16.68 -6.35
CA LEU A 308 23.63 16.00 -6.07
C LEU A 308 23.94 14.59 -5.57
N TYR A 309 23.21 14.15 -4.56
CA TYR A 309 23.23 12.78 -4.07
C TYR A 309 21.80 12.31 -3.84
N VAL A 310 21.49 11.12 -4.32
CA VAL A 310 20.24 10.42 -4.05
C VAL A 310 20.56 8.95 -3.88
N ASP A 311 20.26 8.40 -2.71
CA ASP A 311 20.17 6.97 -2.48
C ASP A 311 18.71 6.55 -2.48
N SER A 312 18.33 5.83 -3.53
CA SER A 312 17.01 5.29 -3.70
C SER A 312 17.07 3.94 -4.40
N TYR A 313 15.93 3.25 -4.45
CA TYR A 313 15.68 2.21 -5.41
C TYR A 313 14.33 2.41 -6.06
N VAL A 314 14.22 1.92 -7.29
CA VAL A 314 12.96 1.76 -7.99
C VAL A 314 13.02 0.37 -8.60
N LYS A 315 12.04 -0.48 -8.30
CA LYS A 315 12.00 -1.86 -8.77
C LYS A 315 10.58 -2.25 -9.12
N ASN A 316 10.46 -3.15 -10.09
CA ASN A 316 9.21 -3.85 -10.31
C ASN A 316 9.11 -4.98 -9.29
N ILE A 317 7.97 -5.08 -8.63
CA ILE A 317 7.61 -6.19 -7.76
C ILE A 317 6.33 -6.84 -8.27
N SER A 318 6.14 -8.11 -7.96
CA SER A 318 4.82 -8.75 -8.08
C SER A 318 4.10 -8.58 -6.75
N THR A 319 2.81 -8.23 -6.79
CA THR A 319 1.95 -8.25 -5.61
C THR A 319 0.56 -8.74 -5.97
N ILE A 320 -0.33 -8.90 -4.98
CA ILE A 320 -1.63 -9.55 -5.20
C ILE A 320 -2.78 -8.75 -4.57
N ASN A 321 -3.88 -8.64 -5.32
CA ASN A 321 -5.19 -8.29 -4.75
C ASN A 321 -5.84 -9.54 -4.15
N VAL A 322 -6.70 -9.36 -3.14
CA VAL A 322 -7.53 -10.43 -2.57
C VAL A 322 -9.01 -10.12 -2.84
N VAL A 323 -9.76 -11.08 -3.35
CA VAL A 323 -11.19 -10.95 -3.67
C VAL A 323 -11.96 -12.10 -3.04
N ALA A 324 -13.00 -11.81 -2.28
CA ALA A 324 -13.87 -12.77 -1.62
C ALA A 324 -15.31 -12.62 -2.12
N ASP A 325 -15.76 -13.58 -2.91
CA ASP A 325 -17.14 -13.67 -3.41
C ASP A 325 -17.97 -14.52 -2.47
N SER A 326 -19.15 -14.06 -2.06
CA SER A 326 -20.11 -14.95 -1.38
C SER A 326 -20.44 -16.14 -2.29
N VAL A 327 -20.46 -17.36 -1.75
CA VAL A 327 -20.76 -18.56 -2.56
C VAL A 327 -22.18 -18.50 -3.12
N PHE A 328 -23.13 -18.10 -2.28
CA PHE A 328 -24.54 -17.95 -2.63
C PHE A 328 -24.91 -16.50 -2.98
N GLY A 329 -26.14 -16.33 -3.48
CA GLY A 329 -26.66 -15.09 -4.04
C GLY A 329 -26.59 -15.07 -5.57
N ASP A 330 -27.23 -14.07 -6.17
CA ASP A 330 -27.23 -13.85 -7.61
C ASP A 330 -25.89 -13.27 -8.07
N HIS A 331 -25.08 -14.09 -8.75
CA HIS A 331 -23.79 -13.70 -9.31
C HIS A 331 -23.91 -12.90 -10.60
N ASP A 332 -25.11 -12.71 -11.16
CA ASP A 332 -25.36 -11.74 -12.24
C ASP A 332 -25.68 -10.33 -11.70
N ASN A 333 -25.85 -10.19 -10.38
CA ASN A 333 -26.09 -8.93 -9.68
C ASN A 333 -25.20 -8.82 -8.44
N ILE A 334 -23.94 -8.44 -8.64
CA ILE A 334 -22.93 -8.40 -7.58
C ILE A 334 -22.90 -7.02 -6.90
N VAL A 335 -23.00 -7.04 -5.57
CA VAL A 335 -22.69 -5.93 -4.67
C VAL A 335 -21.19 -5.97 -4.37
N SER A 336 -20.40 -5.04 -4.93
CA SER A 336 -18.95 -5.04 -4.67
C SER A 336 -18.53 -3.89 -3.77
N LEU A 337 -17.54 -4.15 -2.92
CA LEU A 337 -16.91 -3.17 -2.04
C LEU A 337 -15.44 -3.46 -1.83
N GLY A 338 -14.66 -2.41 -1.59
CA GLY A 338 -13.21 -2.48 -1.49
C GLY A 338 -12.62 -1.56 -0.43
N ALA A 339 -11.39 -1.87 -0.06
CA ALA A 339 -10.48 -1.10 0.77
C ALA A 339 -9.05 -1.50 0.37
N HIS A 340 -8.04 -0.66 0.57
CA HIS A 340 -6.68 -1.06 0.24
C HIS A 340 -5.96 -1.68 1.45
N SER A 341 -5.02 -2.58 1.17
CA SER A 341 -4.37 -3.45 2.16
C SER A 341 -2.96 -3.01 2.55
N ASP A 342 -2.34 -2.19 1.70
CA ASP A 342 -1.04 -1.61 1.92
C ASP A 342 -1.12 -0.37 2.85
N SER A 343 0.00 0.34 2.95
CA SER A 343 0.13 1.65 3.59
C SER A 343 1.32 2.35 2.96
N VAL A 344 1.48 3.66 3.16
CA VAL A 344 2.77 4.29 2.86
C VAL A 344 3.94 3.67 3.62
N GLY A 345 5.14 3.84 3.04
CA GLY A 345 6.41 3.47 3.64
C GLY A 345 6.74 4.19 4.94
N ALA A 346 6.10 5.33 5.24
CA ALA A 346 6.41 6.19 6.39
C ALA A 346 5.75 5.77 7.71
N GLY A 347 4.70 4.93 7.67
CA GLY A 347 3.91 4.65 8.86
C GLY A 347 3.16 3.32 8.85
N PRO A 348 2.52 2.98 9.97
CA PRO A 348 1.85 1.69 10.15
C PRO A 348 0.56 1.58 9.36
N GLY A 349 -0.13 2.69 9.07
CA GLY A 349 -1.35 2.77 8.26
C GLY A 349 -2.62 2.28 8.97
N ILE A 350 -2.80 2.50 10.28
CA ILE A 350 -3.96 1.93 11.00
C ILE A 350 -5.28 2.58 10.59
N ASN A 351 -5.33 3.90 10.42
CA ASN A 351 -6.47 4.53 9.79
C ASN A 351 -6.41 4.34 8.27
N ASP A 352 -5.21 4.47 7.68
CA ASP A 352 -4.98 4.58 6.24
C ASP A 352 -4.18 3.38 5.66
N ASP A 353 -4.83 2.39 5.04
CA ASP A 353 -6.27 2.08 5.16
C ASP A 353 -6.52 0.79 5.94
N GLY A 354 -5.87 0.71 7.10
CA GLY A 354 -6.17 -0.35 8.04
C GLY A 354 -7.64 -0.31 8.47
N SER A 355 -8.25 0.87 8.51
CA SER A 355 -9.61 1.04 9.00
C SER A 355 -10.65 0.50 8.04
N GLY A 356 -10.55 0.78 6.74
CA GLY A 356 -11.35 0.19 5.67
C GLY A 356 -11.14 -1.31 5.57
N THR A 357 -9.88 -1.76 5.50
CA THR A 357 -9.52 -3.19 5.44
C THR A 357 -10.19 -4.00 6.56
N ILE A 358 -10.15 -3.48 7.79
CA ILE A 358 -10.74 -4.13 8.96
C ILE A 358 -12.27 -4.02 8.97
N SER A 359 -12.84 -2.90 8.54
CA SER A 359 -14.29 -2.74 8.39
C SER A 359 -14.87 -3.77 7.42
N LEU A 360 -14.21 -4.02 6.28
CA LEU A 360 -14.59 -5.08 5.35
C LEU A 360 -14.54 -6.46 6.01
N LEU A 361 -13.46 -6.80 6.73
CA LEU A 361 -13.34 -8.08 7.43
C LEU A 361 -14.43 -8.28 8.48
N GLU A 362 -14.76 -7.24 9.24
CA GLU A 362 -15.82 -7.30 10.25
C GLU A 362 -17.19 -7.51 9.60
N VAL A 363 -17.53 -6.73 8.57
CA VAL A 363 -18.81 -6.88 7.85
C VAL A 363 -18.91 -8.24 7.16
N ALA A 364 -17.83 -8.71 6.51
CA ALA A 364 -17.77 -10.02 5.89
C ALA A 364 -18.00 -11.14 6.91
N GLN A 365 -17.41 -11.05 8.12
CA GLN A 365 -17.65 -12.00 9.19
C GLN A 365 -19.12 -11.98 9.65
N GLN A 366 -19.70 -10.80 9.87
CA GLN A 366 -21.08 -10.71 10.35
C GLN A 366 -22.10 -11.15 9.31
N LEU A 367 -21.82 -10.94 8.02
CA LEU A 367 -22.71 -11.33 6.91
C LEU A 367 -22.93 -12.85 6.83
N THR A 368 -21.97 -13.66 7.31
CA THR A 368 -22.07 -15.14 7.33
C THR A 368 -23.28 -15.69 8.08
N LYS A 369 -23.92 -14.85 8.91
CA LYS A 369 -25.10 -15.20 9.71
C LYS A 369 -26.40 -15.11 8.93
N TYR A 370 -26.36 -14.71 7.66
CA TYR A 370 -27.54 -14.41 6.86
C TYR A 370 -27.49 -15.09 5.49
N LYS A 371 -28.67 -15.36 4.93
CA LYS A 371 -28.82 -15.57 3.49
C LYS A 371 -29.05 -14.23 2.78
N ILE A 372 -28.58 -14.15 1.54
CA ILE A 372 -28.53 -12.96 0.70
C ILE A 372 -29.13 -13.31 -0.67
N ASN A 373 -29.75 -12.33 -1.32
CA ASN A 373 -30.34 -12.50 -2.65
C ASN A 373 -29.35 -12.19 -3.76
N ASN A 374 -28.55 -11.14 -3.59
CA ASN A 374 -27.51 -10.72 -4.51
C ASN A 374 -26.14 -11.12 -3.96
N ALA A 375 -25.24 -11.60 -4.81
CA ALA A 375 -23.89 -11.96 -4.37
C ALA A 375 -23.14 -10.71 -3.87
N VAL A 376 -22.31 -10.89 -2.84
CA VAL A 376 -21.49 -9.82 -2.25
C VAL A 376 -20.01 -10.14 -2.50
N ARG A 377 -19.27 -9.18 -3.06
CA ARG A 377 -17.83 -9.26 -3.33
C ARG A 377 -17.08 -8.27 -2.44
N PHE A 378 -16.31 -8.77 -1.49
CA PHE A 378 -15.33 -7.97 -0.75
C PHE A 378 -13.98 -8.05 -1.47
N ALA A 379 -13.27 -6.92 -1.56
CA ALA A 379 -11.95 -6.89 -2.18
C ALA A 379 -10.96 -6.06 -1.36
N TRP A 380 -9.71 -6.49 -1.38
CA TRP A 380 -8.58 -5.81 -0.77
C TRP A 380 -7.54 -5.54 -1.85
N TRP A 381 -7.31 -4.26 -2.13
CA TRP A 381 -6.43 -3.82 -3.19
C TRP A 381 -5.01 -3.66 -2.65
N ALA A 382 -4.01 -4.02 -3.45
CA ALA A 382 -2.62 -3.72 -3.14
C ALA A 382 -2.14 -2.54 -3.98
N ALA A 383 -1.11 -1.83 -3.50
CA ALA A 383 -0.48 -0.73 -4.24
C ALA A 383 -1.45 0.41 -4.60
N GLU A 384 -2.37 0.72 -3.68
CA GLU A 384 -3.19 1.93 -3.76
C GLU A 384 -2.29 3.16 -3.61
N GLU A 385 -1.35 3.10 -2.67
CA GLU A 385 -0.43 4.19 -2.29
C GLU A 385 0.61 4.52 -3.39
N GLU A 386 0.77 3.61 -4.35
CA GLU A 386 1.57 3.81 -5.57
C GLU A 386 0.71 4.32 -6.75
N GLY A 387 -0.50 4.75 -6.44
CA GLY A 387 -1.52 5.36 -7.28
C GLY A 387 -2.57 4.38 -7.83
N LEU A 388 -3.26 3.64 -6.98
CA LEU A 388 -4.44 2.84 -7.35
C LEU A 388 -4.08 1.66 -8.28
N LEU A 389 -2.87 1.11 -8.18
CA LEU A 389 -2.39 0.12 -9.15
C LEU A 389 -3.22 -1.18 -9.10
N GLY A 390 -3.56 -1.66 -7.90
CA GLY A 390 -4.31 -2.90 -7.72
C GLY A 390 -5.74 -2.83 -8.23
N SER A 391 -6.51 -1.82 -7.82
CA SER A 391 -7.90 -1.61 -8.24
C SER A 391 -8.01 -1.31 -9.74
N ASN A 392 -7.12 -0.47 -10.28
CA ASN A 392 -7.07 -0.20 -11.72
C ASN A 392 -6.74 -1.46 -12.52
N TYR A 393 -5.77 -2.26 -12.06
CA TYR A 393 -5.45 -3.54 -12.69
C TYR A 393 -6.68 -4.47 -12.67
N TYR A 394 -7.34 -4.61 -11.52
CA TYR A 394 -8.53 -5.43 -11.41
C TYR A 394 -9.65 -4.99 -12.36
N ALA A 395 -10.06 -3.73 -12.28
CA ALA A 395 -11.20 -3.22 -13.03
C ALA A 395 -10.97 -3.26 -14.55
N SER A 396 -9.76 -2.92 -15.01
CA SER A 396 -9.41 -2.93 -16.44
C SER A 396 -9.26 -4.34 -17.04
N HIS A 397 -9.05 -5.36 -16.20
CA HIS A 397 -8.93 -6.76 -16.64
C HIS A 397 -10.24 -7.55 -16.52
N LEU A 398 -11.33 -6.93 -16.06
CA LEU A 398 -12.64 -7.56 -16.07
C LEU A 398 -13.10 -7.85 -17.50
N SER A 399 -13.57 -9.07 -17.74
CA SER A 399 -14.28 -9.37 -18.98
C SER A 399 -15.52 -8.49 -19.09
N LYS A 400 -16.00 -8.19 -20.31
CA LYS A 400 -17.24 -7.41 -20.49
C LYS A 400 -18.43 -8.02 -19.76
N SER A 401 -18.49 -9.35 -19.68
CA SER A 401 -19.53 -10.05 -18.92
C SER A 401 -19.37 -9.83 -17.42
N ASP A 402 -18.17 -9.98 -16.87
CA ASP A 402 -17.96 -9.87 -15.41
C ASP A 402 -18.07 -8.43 -14.94
N ASN A 403 -17.60 -7.46 -15.74
CA ASN A 403 -17.81 -6.04 -15.49
C ASN A 403 -19.31 -5.74 -15.31
N LYS A 404 -20.17 -6.19 -16.23
CA LYS A 404 -21.63 -5.94 -16.17
C LYS A 404 -22.31 -6.53 -14.94
N LYS A 405 -21.80 -7.63 -14.41
CA LYS A 405 -22.33 -8.26 -13.19
C LYS A 405 -22.07 -7.42 -11.95
N LEU A 406 -21.00 -6.61 -11.93
CA LEU A 406 -20.78 -5.63 -10.87
C LEU A 406 -21.78 -4.48 -11.02
N ARG A 407 -22.81 -4.49 -10.16
CA ARG A 407 -23.88 -3.48 -10.18
C ARG A 407 -23.42 -2.16 -9.57
N LEU A 408 -22.51 -2.23 -8.61
CA LEU A 408 -21.90 -1.07 -7.96
C LEU A 408 -20.58 -1.46 -7.28
N PHE A 409 -19.74 -0.46 -7.02
CA PHE A 409 -18.52 -0.56 -6.20
C PHE A 409 -18.55 0.47 -5.07
N MET A 410 -18.44 0.02 -3.82
CA MET A 410 -18.35 0.90 -2.64
C MET A 410 -16.92 0.93 -2.13
N ASP A 411 -16.33 2.12 -2.13
CA ASP A 411 -14.96 2.36 -1.72
C ASP A 411 -14.91 2.88 -0.29
N TYR A 412 -14.04 2.31 0.54
CA TYR A 412 -13.94 2.62 1.95
C TYR A 412 -12.49 2.80 2.36
N ASP A 413 -12.06 4.06 2.41
CA ASP A 413 -10.72 4.49 2.77
C ASP A 413 -10.77 5.54 3.89
N MET A 414 -9.98 5.33 4.96
CA MET A 414 -9.91 6.17 6.17
C MET A 414 -11.26 6.36 6.87
N MET A 415 -11.73 5.31 7.56
CA MET A 415 -12.97 5.28 8.32
C MET A 415 -12.87 5.84 9.76
N ALA A 416 -11.69 6.22 10.23
CA ALA A 416 -11.43 6.41 11.65
C ALA A 416 -10.61 7.65 12.06
N SER A 417 -10.61 8.73 11.30
CA SER A 417 -9.81 9.93 11.61
C SER A 417 -10.12 10.51 13.00
N PRO A 418 -9.11 10.92 13.80
CA PRO A 418 -9.31 11.38 15.18
C PRO A 418 -10.14 12.66 15.29
N ASN A 419 -10.00 13.56 14.32
CA ASN A 419 -10.70 14.84 14.26
C ASN A 419 -11.74 14.82 13.13
N TYR A 420 -12.42 13.67 12.97
CA TYR A 420 -13.26 13.33 11.82
C TYR A 420 -14.31 14.38 11.40
N GLU A 421 -14.70 14.28 10.14
CA GLU A 421 -16.07 14.57 9.70
C GLU A 421 -16.72 13.28 9.21
N TYR A 422 -18.03 13.26 9.02
CA TYR A 422 -18.66 12.20 8.23
C TYR A 422 -18.73 12.69 6.78
N GLU A 423 -17.79 12.23 5.97
CA GLU A 423 -17.65 12.64 4.58
C GLU A 423 -18.34 11.65 3.65
N VAL A 424 -19.06 12.15 2.64
CA VAL A 424 -19.66 11.36 1.57
C VAL A 424 -19.13 11.90 0.25
N TYR A 425 -18.64 11.02 -0.62
CA TYR A 425 -18.20 11.43 -1.95
C TYR A 425 -19.39 12.01 -2.75
N ASP A 426 -19.22 13.22 -3.30
CA ASP A 426 -20.26 13.94 -4.06
C ASP A 426 -20.40 13.42 -5.50
N ALA A 427 -20.64 12.12 -5.61
CA ALA A 427 -20.89 11.47 -6.88
C ALA A 427 -22.31 11.78 -7.38
N ASN A 428 -22.50 11.76 -8.69
CA ASN A 428 -23.80 12.08 -9.31
C ASN A 428 -24.00 11.26 -10.60
N ASN A 429 -25.26 11.07 -11.03
CA ASN A 429 -25.60 10.22 -12.17
C ASN A 429 -25.42 10.88 -13.56
N LYS A 430 -24.90 12.11 -13.61
CA LYS A 430 -24.68 12.85 -14.85
C LYS A 430 -23.21 12.81 -15.26
N ASP A 431 -22.34 13.13 -14.32
CA ASP A 431 -20.90 13.23 -14.51
C ASP A 431 -20.18 11.90 -14.18
N HIS A 432 -20.85 11.00 -13.46
CA HIS A 432 -20.36 9.67 -13.08
C HIS A 432 -21.33 8.56 -13.53
N PRO A 433 -20.91 7.28 -13.55
CA PRO A 433 -21.77 6.20 -14.03
C PRO A 433 -23.10 6.12 -13.27
N ASN A 434 -24.16 5.83 -14.02
CA ASN A 434 -25.53 5.85 -13.50
C ASN A 434 -25.72 4.86 -12.33
N GLY A 435 -25.99 5.38 -11.14
CA GLY A 435 -26.05 4.64 -9.88
C GLY A 435 -25.12 5.23 -8.81
N SER A 436 -24.09 5.97 -9.21
CA SER A 436 -23.18 6.66 -8.28
C SER A 436 -23.90 7.69 -7.40
N GLY A 437 -24.82 8.47 -7.97
CA GLY A 437 -25.65 9.39 -7.19
C GLY A 437 -26.62 8.66 -6.25
N ASN A 438 -27.14 7.49 -6.65
CA ASN A 438 -27.99 6.67 -5.80
C ASN A 438 -27.24 6.10 -4.59
N LEU A 439 -25.97 5.72 -4.78
CA LEU A 439 -25.08 5.32 -3.68
C LEU A 439 -24.84 6.47 -2.70
N ARG A 440 -24.50 7.66 -3.21
CA ARG A 440 -24.35 8.87 -2.38
C ARG A 440 -25.61 9.13 -1.56
N ASP A 441 -26.78 9.10 -2.20
CA ASP A 441 -28.06 9.40 -1.56
C ASP A 441 -28.38 8.36 -0.46
N LEU A 442 -28.03 7.08 -0.64
CA LEU A 442 -28.16 6.06 0.41
C LEU A 442 -27.37 6.42 1.68
N TYR A 443 -26.12 6.88 1.53
CA TYR A 443 -25.30 7.29 2.67
C TYR A 443 -25.88 8.53 3.38
N ILE A 444 -26.30 9.53 2.60
CA ILE A 444 -26.93 10.75 3.11
C ILE A 444 -28.21 10.43 3.89
N ASP A 445 -29.06 9.58 3.32
CA ASP A 445 -30.33 9.18 3.92
C ASP A 445 -30.09 8.46 5.24
N TRP A 446 -29.08 7.58 5.29
CA TRP A 446 -28.72 6.90 6.53
C TRP A 446 -28.23 7.87 7.61
N TYR A 447 -27.31 8.80 7.30
CA TYR A 447 -26.86 9.80 8.29
C TYR A 447 -28.03 10.67 8.77
N THR A 448 -28.86 11.12 7.85
CA THR A 448 -30.02 11.98 8.15
C THR A 448 -31.04 11.25 9.02
N ALA A 449 -31.34 9.98 8.72
CA ALA A 449 -32.25 9.15 9.51
C ALA A 449 -31.75 8.92 10.95
N HIS A 450 -30.43 8.97 11.16
CA HIS A 450 -29.81 8.86 12.48
C HIS A 450 -29.59 10.23 13.17
N GLY A 451 -30.05 11.32 12.55
CA GLY A 451 -29.88 12.68 13.09
C GLY A 451 -28.44 13.18 13.08
N LEU A 452 -27.60 12.63 12.20
CA LEU A 452 -26.19 12.95 12.07
C LEU A 452 -25.95 13.98 10.97
N ASN A 453 -24.95 14.84 11.17
CA ASN A 453 -24.44 15.70 10.10
C ASN A 453 -23.57 14.88 9.14
N TYR A 454 -23.44 15.37 7.91
CA TYR A 454 -22.47 14.90 6.93
C TYR A 454 -21.91 16.10 6.14
N THR A 455 -20.82 15.85 5.43
CA THR A 455 -20.19 16.79 4.49
C THR A 455 -20.02 16.09 3.15
N LEU A 456 -20.40 16.77 2.07
CA LEU A 456 -20.08 16.33 0.72
C LEU A 456 -18.64 16.72 0.40
N VAL A 457 -17.85 15.76 -0.09
CA VAL A 457 -16.47 15.99 -0.51
C VAL A 457 -16.31 15.68 -2.00
N PRO A 458 -15.33 16.31 -2.68
CA PRO A 458 -15.09 16.05 -4.09
C PRO A 458 -14.88 14.56 -4.38
N PHE A 459 -15.49 14.07 -5.46
CA PHE A 459 -15.24 12.75 -6.01
C PHE A 459 -14.18 12.86 -7.10
N ASP A 460 -12.95 13.21 -6.68
CA ASP A 460 -11.89 13.77 -7.53
C ASP A 460 -10.77 12.79 -7.92
N GLY A 461 -10.91 11.51 -7.58
CA GLY A 461 -10.10 10.41 -8.07
C GLY A 461 -8.86 10.06 -7.23
N ARG A 462 -9.00 10.11 -5.91
CA ARG A 462 -7.93 9.85 -4.93
C ARG A 462 -8.06 8.51 -4.18
N SER A 463 -8.81 7.56 -4.71
CA SER A 463 -8.95 6.23 -4.10
C SER A 463 -9.42 5.21 -5.15
N ASP A 464 -9.53 3.95 -4.76
CA ASP A 464 -9.71 2.78 -5.62
C ASP A 464 -10.96 2.80 -6.50
N TYR A 465 -11.96 3.65 -6.20
CA TYR A 465 -13.14 3.81 -7.05
C TYR A 465 -12.83 4.31 -8.47
N VAL A 466 -11.67 4.93 -8.71
CA VAL A 466 -11.26 5.47 -10.03
C VAL A 466 -11.30 4.39 -11.10
N GLY A 467 -10.65 3.26 -10.84
CA GLY A 467 -10.61 2.16 -11.81
C GLY A 467 -12.00 1.64 -12.16
N PHE A 468 -12.95 1.71 -11.22
CA PHE A 468 -14.32 1.25 -11.43
C PHE A 468 -15.12 2.25 -12.27
N ILE A 469 -15.05 3.55 -11.96
CA ILE A 469 -15.79 4.57 -12.73
C ILE A 469 -15.26 4.71 -14.16
N GLU A 470 -13.95 4.55 -14.38
CA GLU A 470 -13.34 4.53 -15.71
C GLU A 470 -13.85 3.35 -16.56
N GLN A 471 -14.26 2.26 -15.93
CA GLN A 471 -14.84 1.08 -16.58
C GLN A 471 -16.38 1.10 -16.56
N GLY A 472 -17.00 2.25 -16.29
CA GLY A 472 -18.45 2.45 -16.32
C GLY A 472 -19.20 1.79 -15.16
N ILE A 473 -18.51 1.33 -14.12
CA ILE A 473 -19.13 0.73 -12.94
C ILE A 473 -19.55 1.87 -12.00
N PRO A 474 -20.82 1.95 -11.58
CA PRO A 474 -21.26 2.94 -10.59
C PRO A 474 -20.49 2.77 -9.29
N ALA A 475 -19.88 3.84 -8.80
CA ALA A 475 -19.11 3.81 -7.56
C ALA A 475 -19.39 5.00 -6.66
N GLY A 476 -19.04 4.85 -5.38
CA GLY A 476 -19.15 5.86 -4.34
C GLY A 476 -18.56 5.35 -3.05
N GLY A 477 -18.68 6.13 -1.97
CA GLY A 477 -18.03 5.80 -0.71
C GLY A 477 -18.21 6.91 0.32
N ILE A 478 -17.67 6.65 1.50
CA ILE A 478 -17.64 7.57 2.64
C ILE A 478 -16.22 7.61 3.18
N ALA A 479 -15.88 8.66 3.93
CA ALA A 479 -14.59 8.81 4.58
C ALA A 479 -14.74 9.58 5.90
N THR A 480 -13.63 9.72 6.62
CA THR A 480 -13.58 10.59 7.83
C THR A 480 -12.64 11.78 7.72
N GLY A 481 -12.13 12.03 6.51
CA GLY A 481 -11.24 13.13 6.18
C GLY A 481 -9.79 12.86 6.55
N ALA A 482 -8.86 13.44 5.79
CA ALA A 482 -7.43 13.22 5.94
C ALA A 482 -6.69 14.53 6.32
N GLU A 483 -5.90 15.09 5.41
CA GLU A 483 -5.01 16.22 5.67
C GLU A 483 -5.71 17.58 5.89
N LYS A 484 -6.96 17.72 5.46
CA LYS A 484 -7.64 19.01 5.41
C LYS A 484 -7.85 19.57 6.81
N LEU A 485 -7.53 20.85 6.99
CA LEU A 485 -7.73 21.53 8.27
C LEU A 485 -9.22 21.74 8.55
N LYS A 486 -9.65 21.31 9.73
CA LYS A 486 -11.00 21.51 10.24
C LYS A 486 -11.29 23.00 10.39
N ASP A 487 -12.33 23.46 9.68
CA ASP A 487 -12.78 24.84 9.72
C ASP A 487 -13.87 25.09 10.79
N LYS A 488 -14.44 26.30 10.81
CA LYS A 488 -15.45 26.69 11.80
C LYS A 488 -16.79 25.98 11.59
N GLU A 489 -17.17 25.71 10.35
CA GLU A 489 -18.43 25.02 10.03
C GLU A 489 -18.32 23.54 10.41
N ALA A 490 -17.22 22.93 10.01
CA ALA A 490 -16.81 21.59 10.40
C ALA A 490 -16.88 21.37 11.91
N LYS A 491 -16.19 22.24 12.68
CA LYS A 491 -16.21 22.18 14.15
C LYS A 491 -17.61 22.34 14.73
N ARG A 492 -18.45 23.18 14.12
CA ARG A 492 -19.84 23.35 14.55
C ARG A 492 -20.67 22.06 14.33
N LYS A 493 -20.42 21.33 13.25
CA LYS A 493 -21.16 20.09 12.90
C LYS A 493 -20.67 18.86 13.65
N PHE A 494 -19.35 18.74 13.85
CA PHE A 494 -18.70 17.49 14.29
C PHE A 494 -17.86 17.64 15.57
N GLY A 495 -17.68 18.85 16.10
CA GLY A 495 -16.81 19.10 17.25
C GLY A 495 -15.32 19.08 16.88
N GLY A 496 -14.47 18.58 17.79
CA GLY A 496 -13.03 18.49 17.57
C GLY A 496 -12.28 19.83 17.57
N ASP A 497 -11.08 19.82 17.01
CA ASP A 497 -10.11 20.92 17.10
C ASP A 497 -10.06 21.76 15.82
N LEU A 498 -10.30 23.06 15.98
CA LEU A 498 -10.27 24.03 14.88
C LEU A 498 -8.83 24.24 14.40
N GLY A 499 -8.62 24.25 13.08
CA GLY A 499 -7.30 24.48 12.49
C GLY A 499 -6.33 23.30 12.64
N LYS A 500 -6.83 22.13 13.03
CA LYS A 500 -6.10 20.85 12.98
C LYS A 500 -6.64 20.01 11.82
N ALA A 501 -5.77 19.20 11.21
CA ALA A 501 -6.18 18.25 10.18
C ALA A 501 -7.25 17.29 10.72
N PHE A 502 -8.07 16.70 9.85
CA PHE A 502 -8.99 15.64 10.24
C PHE A 502 -8.23 14.40 10.73
N ASP A 503 -7.15 14.06 10.02
CA ASP A 503 -6.13 13.12 10.45
C ASP A 503 -4.73 13.78 10.45
N PRO A 504 -4.23 14.21 11.62
CA PRO A 504 -2.87 14.75 11.75
C PRO A 504 -1.74 13.73 11.52
N CYS A 505 -2.08 12.44 11.48
CA CYS A 505 -1.16 11.33 11.28
C CYS A 505 -1.26 10.68 9.89
N TYR A 506 -2.09 11.21 8.99
CA TYR A 506 -2.15 10.80 7.59
C TYR A 506 -0.75 10.77 6.95
N HIS A 507 -0.38 9.60 6.40
CA HIS A 507 0.96 9.29 5.87
C HIS A 507 2.11 9.53 6.87
N GLN A 508 1.89 9.36 8.17
CA GLN A 508 2.91 9.52 9.21
C GLN A 508 3.08 8.27 10.07
N LEU A 509 4.22 8.19 10.76
CA LEU A 509 4.52 7.13 11.73
C LEU A 509 3.50 7.05 12.87
N CYS A 510 2.85 8.15 13.21
CA CYS A 510 1.85 8.20 14.27
C CYS A 510 0.48 7.65 13.87
N ASP A 511 0.28 7.17 12.63
CA ASP A 511 -0.92 6.42 12.25
C ASP A 511 -0.90 5.00 12.84
N ASP A 512 -0.89 4.94 14.17
CA ASP A 512 -0.82 3.77 15.01
C ASP A 512 -2.14 3.54 15.77
N LEU A 513 -2.16 2.67 16.78
CA LEU A 513 -3.37 2.34 17.54
C LEU A 513 -3.99 3.51 18.32
N SER A 514 -3.24 4.59 18.54
CA SER A 514 -3.68 5.79 19.24
C SER A 514 -4.34 6.82 18.32
N ASN A 515 -4.15 6.71 17.00
CA ASN A 515 -4.71 7.63 16.01
C ASN A 515 -6.24 7.48 15.82
N PRO A 516 -6.82 6.27 15.71
CA PRO A 516 -8.22 6.12 15.34
C PRO A 516 -9.24 6.68 16.35
N SER A 517 -10.23 7.42 15.85
CA SER A 517 -11.54 7.62 16.48
C SER A 517 -12.38 6.35 16.32
N TYR A 518 -12.37 5.50 17.34
CA TYR A 518 -13.14 4.25 17.33
C TYR A 518 -14.66 4.47 17.31
N GLU A 519 -15.13 5.62 17.79
CA GLU A 519 -16.54 6.03 17.71
C GLU A 519 -16.95 6.27 16.25
N ALA A 520 -16.21 7.12 15.54
CA ALA A 520 -16.47 7.40 14.12
C ALA A 520 -16.34 6.13 13.28
N TRP A 521 -15.32 5.34 13.56
CA TRP A 521 -15.08 4.08 12.88
C TRP A 521 -16.20 3.05 13.08
N GLY A 522 -16.66 2.88 14.32
CA GLY A 522 -17.77 2.01 14.65
C GLY A 522 -19.07 2.44 13.95
N LEU A 523 -19.30 3.74 13.85
CA LEU A 523 -20.48 4.31 13.19
C LEU A 523 -20.43 4.13 11.68
N ASN A 524 -19.31 4.47 11.03
CA ASN A 524 -19.15 4.27 9.58
C ASN A 524 -19.17 2.78 9.22
N THR A 525 -18.61 1.89 10.04
CA THR A 525 -18.71 0.43 9.80
C THR A 525 -20.16 -0.06 9.86
N LYS A 526 -21.03 0.54 10.68
CA LYS A 526 -22.48 0.26 10.64
C LYS A 526 -23.10 0.77 9.34
N LEU A 527 -22.70 1.93 8.83
CA LEU A 527 -23.17 2.40 7.53
C LEU A 527 -22.69 1.48 6.38
N ILE A 528 -21.47 0.95 6.44
CA ILE A 528 -20.99 -0.08 5.51
C ILE A 528 -21.90 -1.32 5.57
N ALA A 529 -22.18 -1.81 6.78
CA ALA A 529 -23.10 -2.93 6.99
C ALA A 529 -24.51 -2.62 6.45
N HIS A 530 -25.04 -1.42 6.66
CA HIS A 530 -26.34 -1.00 6.14
C HIS A 530 -26.37 -1.08 4.61
N SER A 531 -25.33 -0.57 3.97
CA SER A 531 -25.21 -0.50 2.51
C SER A 531 -25.09 -1.90 1.89
N VAL A 532 -24.25 -2.76 2.48
CA VAL A 532 -24.15 -4.17 2.10
C VAL A 532 -25.49 -4.87 2.27
N ALA A 533 -26.15 -4.75 3.42
CA ALA A 533 -27.44 -5.42 3.67
C ALA A 533 -28.54 -4.94 2.71
N THR A 534 -28.56 -3.65 2.36
CA THR A 534 -29.55 -3.08 1.44
C THR A 534 -29.42 -3.72 0.06
N PHE A 535 -28.22 -3.70 -0.53
CA PHE A 535 -28.04 -4.21 -1.89
C PHE A 535 -27.92 -5.74 -1.95
N ALA A 536 -27.43 -6.40 -0.89
CA ALA A 536 -27.45 -7.86 -0.79
C ALA A 536 -28.88 -8.41 -0.75
N LYS A 537 -29.83 -7.61 -0.25
CA LYS A 537 -31.26 -7.95 -0.23
C LYS A 537 -31.96 -7.67 -1.55
N THR A 538 -31.76 -6.49 -2.14
CA THR A 538 -32.41 -6.11 -3.40
C THR A 538 -31.70 -4.94 -4.08
N PHE A 539 -31.83 -4.88 -5.41
CA PHE A 539 -31.45 -3.70 -6.21
C PHE A 539 -32.69 -2.90 -6.66
N ASP A 540 -33.85 -3.11 -6.03
CA ASP A 540 -35.05 -2.32 -6.33
C ASP A 540 -34.77 -0.83 -6.08
N GLY A 541 -35.09 0.00 -7.06
CA GLY A 541 -34.77 1.44 -7.03
C GLY A 541 -33.33 1.78 -7.43
N PHE A 542 -32.44 0.80 -7.60
CA PHE A 542 -31.09 1.01 -8.13
C PHE A 542 -31.03 0.72 -9.64
N PRO A 543 -30.40 1.58 -10.46
CA PRO A 543 -30.40 1.40 -11.91
C PRO A 543 -29.71 0.10 -12.35
N LYS A 544 -30.25 -0.52 -13.39
CA LYS A 544 -29.56 -1.62 -14.09
C LYS A 544 -28.40 -1.04 -14.91
N ARG A 545 -27.37 -1.86 -15.14
CA ARG A 545 -26.29 -1.51 -16.05
C ARG A 545 -26.74 -1.72 -17.50
N ASP A 546 -26.67 -0.67 -18.31
CA ASP A 546 -27.16 -0.67 -19.70
C ASP A 546 -26.22 -1.46 -20.63
N GLU A 547 -26.77 -2.31 -21.50
CA GLU A 547 -25.96 -3.17 -22.38
C GLU A 547 -25.22 -2.42 -23.51
N GLY A 548 -25.58 -1.15 -23.78
CA GLY A 548 -25.17 -0.42 -24.99
C GLY A 548 -24.84 1.07 -24.82
N LYS A 549 -24.77 1.59 -23.59
CA LYS A 549 -24.42 3.01 -23.31
C LYS A 549 -23.11 3.22 -22.57
N ASP A 550 -22.46 2.16 -22.10
CA ASP A 550 -21.11 2.21 -21.51
C ASP A 550 -20.02 2.53 -22.56
N GLN A 551 -20.41 2.77 -23.81
CA GLN A 551 -19.63 3.62 -24.72
C GLN A 551 -19.86 5.09 -24.35
N VAL A 552 -19.34 5.50 -23.19
CA VAL A 552 -18.70 6.82 -23.17
C VAL A 552 -17.63 6.72 -24.25
N GLN A 553 -17.79 7.58 -25.26
CA GLN A 553 -17.00 7.58 -26.46
C GLN A 553 -15.52 7.32 -26.13
N GLN A 554 -15.00 6.16 -26.59
CA GLN A 554 -13.64 6.10 -27.13
C GLN A 554 -13.58 7.01 -28.36
N GLN A 555 -13.82 8.31 -28.19
CA GLN A 555 -13.18 9.28 -29.04
C GLN A 555 -11.74 9.28 -28.56
N SER A 556 -10.83 9.05 -29.50
CA SER A 556 -9.44 9.41 -29.36
C SER A 556 -9.35 10.91 -29.05
N ILE A 557 -9.54 11.27 -27.78
CA ILE A 557 -9.11 12.55 -27.26
C ILE A 557 -7.61 12.34 -27.04
N GLY A 558 -6.81 12.79 -28.00
CA GLY A 558 -5.43 13.10 -27.69
C GLY A 558 -5.45 14.18 -26.62
N GLY A 559 -4.91 13.86 -25.44
CA GLY A 559 -4.77 14.78 -24.32
C GLY A 559 -5.87 14.62 -23.26
N ASP A 560 -5.43 14.19 -22.07
CA ASP A 560 -6.11 14.26 -20.76
C ASP A 560 -7.20 13.22 -20.46
N ALA A 561 -6.88 12.35 -19.49
CA ALA A 561 -7.82 11.45 -18.83
C ALA A 561 -8.97 12.25 -18.18
N LEU A 562 -10.19 11.69 -18.19
CA LEU A 562 -11.38 12.26 -17.54
C LEU A 562 -11.15 12.61 -16.07
N PHE A 563 -10.23 11.89 -15.43
CA PHE A 563 -9.61 12.24 -14.16
C PHE A 563 -8.11 12.28 -14.40
N THR A 564 -7.48 13.44 -14.27
CA THR A 564 -6.02 13.48 -14.16
C THR A 564 -5.69 12.73 -12.87
N ARG A 565 -5.08 11.54 -12.95
CA ARG A 565 -4.59 10.79 -11.78
C ARG A 565 -3.81 11.78 -10.91
N ARG A 566 -4.42 12.20 -9.81
CA ARG A 566 -3.76 12.99 -8.78
C ARG A 566 -2.96 11.98 -7.99
N GLY A 567 -1.91 11.42 -8.63
CA GLY A 567 -0.91 10.64 -7.93
C GLY A 567 -0.46 11.47 -6.74
N ASP A 568 -0.38 10.82 -5.59
CA ASP A 568 -0.28 11.49 -4.31
C ASP A 568 0.75 12.60 -4.34
N LEU A 569 0.34 13.69 -3.68
CA LEU A 569 1.03 14.92 -3.32
C LEU A 569 0.24 16.15 -3.78
N TYR A 570 -0.71 16.53 -2.92
CA TYR A 570 -1.23 17.88 -2.71
C TYR A 570 -1.33 18.76 -3.96
N VAL A 571 -2.51 18.76 -4.56
CA VAL A 571 -2.99 19.88 -5.38
C VAL A 571 -3.31 21.05 -4.44
N ILE A 572 -2.37 21.98 -4.31
CA ILE A 572 -2.62 23.42 -4.43
C ILE A 572 -1.55 23.99 -5.37
#